data_AF-A0AAD7XID7-F1
#
_entry.id   AF-A0AAD7XID7-F1
#
_cell.length_a   1.000
_cell.length_b   1.000
_cell.length_c   1.000
_cell.angle_alpha   90.00
_cell.angle_beta   90.00
_cell.angle_gamma   90.00
#
_symmetry.space_group_name_H-M   'P 1'
#
loop_
_entity.id
_entity.type
_entity.pdbx_description
1 polymer ?
#
loop_
_entity_poly.entity_id
_entity_poly.type
_entity_poly.pdbx_seq_one_letter_code
_entity_poly.pdbx_strand_id
1 'polypeptide(L)'
;MCNTDDRWERWERELGSPKFVCAPMVDQSDFAFRELVRSRGVDLCYSPMLLAEQMESAAYRDRYLPKDRCVVQLGGRKEAVLRAARFISQQQQPIDLNLGCPQRCARRKGFGAYLSDDEAIDIVKRLKCSAKIRKRSDTVEFAKRLAAAGASFIAVHGRTVDQKARGPADWDVVREVVLALPEVPIILNGNVRSREDAIAGLRYTGAAAVMSAEPLLAMPSLFRGPELARDAARAYLTLAAAHDTPLPWVREHISAILHEDVVDFRDVDGADFFCYPPVRRDLLSTEDREKAEKRRAERHKFKAMIAGLRIPVPRHGRSGGCPRCANPSKKTCPKR
;
A
#
# COMPACT_ATOMS: atom_id res chain seq x y z
N MET A 1 41.20 2.34 0.47
CA MET A 1 40.36 1.75 -0.59
C MET A 1 39.30 0.93 0.13
N CYS A 2 38.07 1.45 0.30
CA CYS A 2 36.98 0.63 0.83
C CYS A 2 36.54 -0.32 -0.29
N ASN A 3 36.50 -1.61 0.00
CA ASN A 3 36.06 -2.62 -0.95
C ASN A 3 34.54 -2.43 -1.11
N THR A 4 34.09 -2.00 -2.28
CA THR A 4 32.69 -1.64 -2.59
C THR A 4 31.72 -2.81 -2.69
N ASP A 5 32.03 -3.95 -2.06
CA ASP A 5 31.39 -5.24 -2.38
C ASP A 5 30.49 -5.82 -1.28
N ASP A 6 30.37 -5.18 -0.10
CA ASP A 6 29.46 -5.70 0.92
C ASP A 6 28.07 -5.05 0.87
N ARG A 7 27.13 -5.74 0.22
CA ARG A 7 25.71 -5.34 0.15
C ARG A 7 25.09 -5.23 1.54
N TRP A 8 25.56 -6.02 2.50
CA TRP A 8 25.09 -5.95 3.89
C TRP A 8 25.64 -4.71 4.59
N GLU A 9 26.90 -4.32 4.36
CA GLU A 9 27.41 -3.05 4.89
C GLU A 9 26.57 -1.87 4.40
N ARG A 10 26.20 -1.85 3.12
CA ARG A 10 25.31 -0.81 2.57
C ARG A 10 23.93 -0.84 3.23
N TRP A 11 23.36 -2.02 3.40
CA TRP A 11 22.08 -2.21 4.08
C TRP A 11 22.11 -1.70 5.54
N GLU A 12 23.19 -1.99 6.26
CA GLU A 12 23.33 -1.64 7.67
C GLU A 12 23.69 -0.17 7.86
N ARG A 13 24.72 0.31 7.17
CA ARG A 13 25.26 1.68 7.37
C ARG A 13 24.50 2.73 6.58
N GLU A 14 24.16 2.46 5.32
CA GLU A 14 23.46 3.45 4.49
C GLU A 14 21.95 3.40 4.67
N LEU A 15 21.35 2.25 4.97
CA LEU A 15 19.89 2.15 5.14
C LEU A 15 19.44 1.98 6.60
N GLY A 16 20.37 1.74 7.53
CA GLY A 16 20.07 1.63 8.96
C GLY A 16 19.44 0.29 9.37
N SER A 17 19.73 -0.79 8.64
CA SER A 17 19.19 -2.13 8.91
C SER A 17 17.65 -2.19 9.00
N PRO A 18 16.91 -1.63 8.03
CA PRO A 18 15.46 -1.51 8.14
C PRO A 18 14.81 -2.89 8.23
N LYS A 19 13.71 -2.99 8.99
CA LYS A 19 12.87 -4.20 9.11
C LYS A 19 11.48 -3.98 8.54
N PHE A 20 10.98 -2.77 8.62
CA PHE A 20 9.63 -2.40 8.20
C PHE A 20 9.67 -1.34 7.11
N VAL A 21 9.13 -1.68 5.94
CA VAL A 21 9.28 -0.89 4.72
C VAL A 21 7.92 -0.46 4.17
N CYS A 22 7.78 0.83 3.86
CA CYS A 22 6.65 1.36 3.08
C CYS A 22 6.92 1.17 1.59
N ALA A 23 6.02 0.44 0.92
CA ALA A 23 6.13 0.11 -0.50
C ALA A 23 5.96 1.35 -1.42
N PRO A 24 6.51 1.29 -2.63
CA PRO A 24 6.20 2.28 -3.66
C PRO A 24 4.75 2.12 -4.12
N MET A 25 3.97 3.19 -4.01
CA MET A 25 2.57 3.24 -4.42
C MET A 25 2.34 4.51 -5.23
N VAL A 26 1.97 4.37 -6.50
CA VAL A 26 1.70 5.51 -7.39
C VAL A 26 0.65 6.41 -6.74
N ASP A 27 0.96 7.71 -6.66
CA ASP A 27 0.11 8.76 -6.06
C ASP A 27 -0.19 8.63 -4.55
N GLN A 28 0.38 7.63 -3.89
CA GLN A 28 -0.03 7.23 -2.53
C GLN A 28 1.16 7.21 -1.56
N SER A 29 2.34 6.77 -1.99
CA SER A 29 3.53 6.85 -1.14
C SER A 29 4.18 8.24 -1.25
N ASP A 30 3.39 9.32 -1.15
CA ASP A 30 3.85 10.72 -1.23
C ASP A 30 4.62 11.17 0.02
N PHE A 31 5.15 12.40 0.03
CA PHE A 31 5.99 12.87 1.14
C PHE A 31 5.25 12.96 2.48
N ALA A 32 4.05 13.55 2.51
CA ALA A 32 3.26 13.66 3.74
C ALA A 32 2.92 12.27 4.29
N PHE A 33 2.57 11.32 3.42
CA PHE A 33 2.32 9.95 3.83
C PHE A 33 3.59 9.25 4.35
N ARG A 34 4.74 9.41 3.67
CA ARG A 34 6.02 8.83 4.13
C ARG A 34 6.41 9.36 5.51
N GLU A 35 6.22 10.65 5.78
CA GLU A 35 6.50 11.24 7.09
C GLU A 35 5.57 10.67 8.17
N LEU A 36 4.27 10.53 7.86
CA LEU A 36 3.29 9.92 8.74
C LEU A 36 3.70 8.52 9.18
N VAL A 37 4.04 7.64 8.22
CA VAL A 37 4.35 6.24 8.54
C VAL A 37 5.72 6.08 9.20
N ARG A 38 6.71 6.94 8.91
CA ARG A 38 8.00 6.95 9.62
C ARG A 38 7.82 7.23 11.10
N SER A 39 7.00 8.23 11.45
CA SER A 39 6.66 8.52 12.86
C SER A 39 5.90 7.39 13.56
N ARG A 40 5.52 6.34 12.82
CA ARG A 40 4.72 5.20 13.27
C ARG A 40 5.42 3.84 13.04
N GLY A 41 6.75 3.85 12.98
CA GLY A 41 7.54 2.62 13.01
C GLY A 41 7.84 2.00 11.63
N VAL A 42 7.74 2.78 10.55
CA VAL A 42 8.37 2.42 9.26
C VAL A 42 9.82 2.91 9.26
N ASP A 43 10.76 2.00 8.98
CA ASP A 43 12.19 2.27 8.95
C ASP A 43 12.64 2.85 7.59
N LEU A 44 12.11 2.29 6.51
CA LEU A 44 12.47 2.68 5.14
C LEU A 44 11.22 2.95 4.31
N CYS A 45 11.21 4.04 3.57
CA CYS A 45 10.14 4.37 2.64
C CYS A 45 10.64 4.38 1.21
N TYR A 46 9.73 4.09 0.29
CA TYR A 46 9.89 4.28 -1.14
C TYR A 46 9.14 5.50 -1.63
N SER A 47 9.66 6.16 -2.67
CA SER A 47 8.88 7.12 -3.47
C SER A 47 7.73 6.41 -4.19
N PRO A 48 6.73 7.15 -4.72
CA PRO A 48 5.89 6.60 -5.77
C PRO A 48 6.77 6.11 -6.93
N MET A 49 6.27 5.16 -7.73
CA MET A 49 6.98 4.78 -8.96
C MET A 49 7.02 5.97 -9.92
N LEU A 50 8.22 6.52 -10.13
CA LEU A 50 8.45 7.64 -11.05
C LEU A 50 8.64 7.10 -12.46
N LEU A 51 7.97 7.73 -13.43
CA LEU A 51 8.11 7.37 -14.84
C LEU A 51 9.40 7.99 -15.38
N ALA A 52 10.36 7.13 -15.71
CA ALA A 52 11.69 7.57 -16.14
C ALA A 52 11.63 8.48 -17.37
N GLU A 53 10.71 8.23 -18.30
CA GLU A 53 10.50 9.06 -19.49
C GLU A 53 10.03 10.49 -19.18
N GLN A 54 9.48 10.74 -17.98
CA GLN A 54 9.01 12.07 -17.59
C GLN A 54 10.05 12.86 -16.79
N MET A 55 11.15 12.22 -16.37
CA MET A 55 12.17 12.82 -15.52
C MET A 55 12.97 13.94 -16.19
N GLU A 56 12.87 14.13 -17.51
CA GLU A 56 13.46 15.27 -18.21
C GLU A 56 12.67 16.58 -17.99
N SER A 57 11.38 16.49 -17.65
CA SER A 57 10.55 17.67 -17.33
C SER A 57 10.86 18.19 -15.92
N ALA A 58 11.24 19.47 -15.82
CA ALA A 58 11.47 20.13 -14.53
C ALA A 58 10.21 20.12 -13.67
N ALA A 59 9.05 20.45 -14.24
CA ALA A 59 7.77 20.42 -13.53
C ALA A 59 7.41 19.02 -12.99
N TYR A 60 7.82 17.94 -13.70
CA TYR A 60 7.64 16.59 -13.20
C TYR A 60 8.56 16.32 -12.01
N ARG A 61 9.84 16.70 -12.10
CA ARG A 61 10.80 16.53 -11.00
C ARG A 61 10.38 17.33 -9.77
N ASP A 62 9.99 18.59 -9.93
CA ASP A 62 9.58 19.46 -8.82
C ASP A 62 8.36 18.89 -8.07
N ARG A 63 7.47 18.19 -8.80
CA ARG A 63 6.27 17.58 -8.23
C ARG A 63 6.51 16.23 -7.57
N TYR A 64 7.35 15.37 -8.15
CA TYR A 64 7.41 13.96 -7.77
C TYR A 64 8.74 13.50 -7.19
N LEU A 65 9.84 14.21 -7.46
CA LEU A 65 11.14 13.83 -6.91
C LEU A 65 11.12 14.11 -5.39
N PRO A 66 11.39 13.09 -4.56
CA PRO A 66 11.22 13.23 -3.12
C PRO A 66 12.25 14.18 -2.52
N LYS A 67 11.80 15.00 -1.56
CA LYS A 67 12.64 15.94 -0.80
C LYS A 67 13.21 15.33 0.48
N ASP A 68 12.64 14.22 0.93
CA ASP A 68 13.09 13.41 2.05
C ASP A 68 13.93 12.21 1.60
N ARG A 69 14.69 11.65 2.54
CA ARG A 69 15.50 10.45 2.31
C ARG A 69 14.61 9.22 2.14
N CYS A 70 14.38 8.78 0.90
CA CYS A 70 13.68 7.54 0.59
C CYS A 70 14.36 6.80 -0.58
N VAL A 71 13.90 5.58 -0.87
CA VAL A 71 14.34 4.86 -2.07
C VAL A 71 13.52 5.36 -3.26
N VAL A 72 14.19 5.93 -4.26
CA VAL A 72 13.53 6.45 -5.47
C VAL A 72 13.32 5.32 -6.46
N GLN A 73 12.07 4.92 -6.67
CA GLN A 73 11.75 3.87 -7.62
C GLN A 73 11.47 4.43 -9.01
N LEU A 74 12.21 3.92 -10.01
CA LEU A 74 12.03 4.24 -11.42
C LEU A 74 11.32 3.10 -12.16
N GLY A 75 10.35 3.48 -13.00
CA GLY A 75 9.75 2.60 -14.02
C GLY A 75 9.93 3.22 -15.40
N GLY A 76 10.50 2.46 -16.34
CA GLY A 76 10.68 2.91 -17.72
C GLY A 76 11.62 1.99 -18.48
N ARG A 77 11.92 2.34 -19.74
CA ARG A 77 12.91 1.60 -20.56
C ARG A 77 14.34 2.00 -20.24
N LYS A 78 15.31 1.16 -20.63
CA LYS A 78 16.72 1.30 -20.27
C LYS A 78 17.26 2.72 -20.42
N GLU A 79 17.19 3.28 -21.62
CA GLU A 79 17.79 4.60 -21.87
C GLU A 79 17.13 5.72 -21.06
N ALA A 80 15.81 5.65 -20.85
CA ALA A 80 15.11 6.61 -20.02
C ALA A 80 15.52 6.48 -18.54
N VAL A 81 15.62 5.24 -18.03
CA VAL A 81 16.06 4.98 -16.65
C VAL A 81 17.48 5.47 -16.41
N LEU A 82 18.41 5.21 -17.33
CA LEU A 82 19.80 5.67 -17.22
C LEU A 82 19.92 7.20 -17.25
N ARG A 83 19.09 7.91 -18.02
CA ARG A 83 19.03 9.37 -18.00
C ARG A 83 18.39 9.89 -16.71
N ALA A 84 17.26 9.31 -16.30
CA ALA A 84 16.55 9.67 -15.07
C ALA A 84 17.44 9.54 -13.83
N ALA A 85 18.24 8.47 -13.75
CA ALA A 85 19.17 8.22 -12.65
C ALA A 85 20.12 9.39 -12.39
N ARG A 86 20.54 10.12 -13.43
CA ARG A 86 21.46 11.27 -13.30
C ARG A 86 20.89 12.40 -12.44
N PHE A 87 19.57 12.63 -12.49
CA PHE A 87 18.90 13.64 -11.65
C PHE A 87 18.80 13.20 -10.19
N ILE A 88 18.75 11.88 -9.93
CA ILE A 88 18.60 11.32 -8.58
C ILE A 88 19.97 11.18 -7.91
N SER A 89 21.01 10.76 -8.64
CA SER A 89 22.37 10.65 -8.12
C SER A 89 22.89 11.97 -7.54
N GLN A 90 22.47 13.11 -8.10
CA GLN A 90 22.78 14.45 -7.57
C GLN A 90 22.27 14.68 -6.14
N GLN A 91 21.24 13.95 -5.72
CA GLN A 91 20.63 14.03 -4.39
C GLN A 91 21.09 12.93 -3.44
N GLN A 92 22.03 12.08 -3.87
CA GLN A 92 22.54 10.94 -3.08
C GLN A 92 21.45 9.99 -2.57
N GLN A 93 20.32 9.88 -3.27
CA GLN A 93 19.24 8.98 -2.90
C GLN A 93 19.45 7.56 -3.51
N PRO A 94 19.13 6.48 -2.78
CA PRO A 94 19.13 5.14 -3.34
C PRO A 94 18.11 5.02 -4.48
N ILE A 95 18.51 4.36 -5.57
CA ILE A 95 17.66 4.10 -6.73
C ILE A 95 17.18 2.65 -6.68
N ASP A 96 15.92 2.44 -7.04
CA ASP A 96 15.30 1.12 -7.24
C ASP A 96 14.69 1.00 -8.64
N LEU A 97 14.88 -0.15 -9.29
CA LEU A 97 14.25 -0.46 -10.56
C LEU A 97 12.94 -1.23 -10.35
N ASN A 98 11.83 -0.67 -10.84
CA ASN A 98 10.56 -1.38 -10.87
C ASN A 98 10.56 -2.44 -11.97
N LEU A 99 10.51 -3.71 -11.57
CA LEU A 99 10.39 -4.89 -12.44
C LEU A 99 9.11 -5.69 -12.12
N GLY A 100 8.11 -5.02 -11.52
CA GLY A 100 6.95 -5.68 -10.94
C GLY A 100 5.61 -5.02 -11.24
N CYS A 101 5.56 -3.86 -11.89
CA CYS A 101 4.29 -3.19 -12.19
C CYS A 101 3.46 -3.99 -13.21
N PRO A 102 2.24 -4.46 -12.88
CA PRO A 102 1.39 -5.25 -13.77
C PRO A 102 0.41 -4.39 -14.58
N GLN A 103 0.52 -3.06 -14.51
CA GLN A 103 -0.48 -2.17 -15.11
C GLN A 103 -0.44 -2.22 -16.63
N ARG A 104 -1.59 -1.93 -17.26
CA ARG A 104 -1.72 -1.88 -18.73
C ARG A 104 -0.76 -0.88 -19.37
N CYS A 105 -0.50 0.25 -18.70
CA CYS A 105 0.45 1.25 -19.18
C CYS A 105 1.89 0.69 -19.26
N ALA A 106 2.31 -0.08 -18.24
CA ALA A 106 3.60 -0.76 -18.20
C ALA A 106 3.71 -1.80 -19.32
N ARG A 107 2.65 -2.60 -19.51
CA ARG A 107 2.58 -3.58 -20.62
C ARG A 107 2.72 -2.93 -21.98
N ARG A 108 1.96 -1.86 -22.23
CA ARG A 108 1.95 -1.16 -23.52
C ARG A 108 3.30 -0.50 -23.83
N LYS A 109 3.98 0.03 -22.80
CA LYS A 109 5.24 0.76 -22.94
C LYS A 109 6.49 -0.11 -22.78
N GLY A 110 6.35 -1.37 -22.36
CA GLY A 110 7.46 -2.30 -22.20
C GLY A 110 8.38 -2.00 -21.01
N PHE A 111 7.80 -1.67 -19.85
CA PHE A 111 8.54 -1.50 -18.59
C PHE A 111 7.87 -2.27 -17.45
N GLY A 112 8.42 -2.19 -16.23
CA GLY A 112 7.87 -2.88 -15.07
C GLY A 112 8.03 -4.37 -15.24
N ALA A 113 6.96 -5.15 -15.04
CA ALA A 113 6.98 -6.59 -15.24
C ALA A 113 7.14 -7.03 -16.72
N TYR A 114 7.21 -6.07 -17.66
CA TYR A 114 7.32 -6.31 -19.10
C TYR A 114 8.61 -5.74 -19.70
N LEU A 115 9.53 -5.25 -18.86
CA LEU A 115 10.89 -4.91 -19.31
C LEU A 115 11.63 -6.22 -19.63
N SER A 116 12.44 -6.24 -20.69
CA SER A 116 13.23 -7.43 -21.02
C SER A 116 14.28 -7.70 -19.93
N ASP A 117 14.57 -8.97 -19.67
CA ASP A 117 15.57 -9.36 -18.66
C ASP A 117 16.94 -8.74 -18.98
N ASP A 118 17.36 -8.71 -20.25
CA ASP A 118 18.65 -8.15 -20.65
C ASP A 118 18.74 -6.64 -20.40
N GLU A 119 17.67 -5.90 -20.66
CA GLU A 119 17.61 -4.47 -20.30
C GLU A 119 17.66 -4.30 -18.77
N ALA A 120 16.91 -5.11 -18.00
CA ALA A 120 16.91 -5.04 -16.54
C ALA A 120 18.31 -5.29 -15.96
N ILE A 121 18.99 -6.33 -16.44
CA ILE A 121 20.35 -6.69 -16.02
C ILE A 121 21.36 -5.60 -16.37
N ASP A 122 21.29 -5.03 -17.58
CA ASP A 122 22.20 -3.94 -18.00
C ASP A 122 21.98 -2.66 -17.16
N ILE A 123 20.72 -2.32 -16.84
CA ILE A 123 20.40 -1.18 -15.94
C ILE A 123 21.01 -1.41 -14.56
N VAL A 124 20.74 -2.56 -13.94
CA VAL A 124 21.26 -2.89 -12.59
C VAL A 124 22.78 -2.90 -12.59
N LYS A 125 23.41 -3.44 -13.64
CA LYS A 125 24.86 -3.46 -13.79
C LYS A 125 25.47 -2.07 -13.83
N ARG A 126 24.85 -1.14 -14.56
CA ARG A 126 25.34 0.24 -14.73
C ARG A 126 25.08 1.12 -13.51
N LEU A 127 23.96 0.93 -12.83
CA LEU A 127 23.53 1.79 -11.73
C LEU A 127 23.85 1.24 -10.34
N LYS A 128 24.10 -0.08 -10.21
CA LYS A 128 24.24 -0.78 -8.92
C LYS A 128 23.06 -0.45 -7.97
N CYS A 129 21.86 -0.40 -8.55
CA CYS A 129 20.61 -0.06 -7.88
C CYS A 129 19.95 -1.30 -7.26
N SER A 130 18.94 -1.10 -6.41
CA SER A 130 18.06 -2.19 -5.97
C SER A 130 17.02 -2.53 -7.05
N ALA A 131 16.31 -3.63 -6.88
CA ALA A 131 15.23 -4.00 -7.78
C ALA A 131 14.02 -4.57 -7.03
N LYS A 132 12.81 -4.23 -7.50
CA LYS A 132 11.56 -4.81 -7.02
C LYS A 132 10.91 -5.69 -8.08
N ILE A 133 10.84 -7.00 -7.84
CA ILE A 133 10.30 -8.01 -8.75
C ILE A 133 8.96 -8.59 -8.27
N ARG A 134 8.30 -9.34 -9.15
CA ARG A 134 7.14 -10.19 -8.84
C ARG A 134 7.49 -11.67 -9.05
N LYS A 135 6.74 -12.56 -8.40
CA LYS A 135 6.80 -14.00 -8.65
C LYS A 135 6.60 -14.30 -10.15
N ARG A 136 7.53 -15.10 -10.69
CA ARG A 136 7.55 -15.75 -12.01
C ARG A 136 8.01 -17.21 -11.86
N SER A 137 7.93 -18.00 -12.93
CA SER A 137 8.33 -19.42 -12.92
C SER A 137 9.80 -19.64 -12.53
N ASP A 138 10.66 -18.70 -12.90
CA ASP A 138 12.12 -18.70 -12.72
C ASP A 138 12.56 -17.56 -11.77
N THR A 139 11.76 -17.25 -10.75
CA THR A 139 12.02 -16.12 -9.83
C THR A 139 13.42 -16.16 -9.22
N VAL A 140 13.85 -17.33 -8.74
CA VAL A 140 15.16 -17.53 -8.12
C VAL A 140 16.29 -17.26 -9.13
N GLU A 141 16.17 -17.78 -10.35
CA GLU A 141 17.19 -17.60 -11.39
C GLU A 141 17.27 -16.14 -11.83
N PHE A 142 16.13 -15.47 -12.00
CA PHE A 142 16.10 -14.06 -12.31
C PHE A 142 16.71 -13.20 -11.19
N ALA A 143 16.43 -13.53 -9.93
CA ALA A 143 17.04 -12.87 -8.77
C ALA A 143 18.56 -13.07 -8.74
N LYS A 144 19.07 -14.27 -9.05
CA LYS A 144 20.52 -14.54 -9.17
C LYS A 144 21.18 -13.70 -10.24
N ARG A 145 20.55 -13.55 -11.41
CA ARG A 145 21.06 -12.69 -12.48
C ARG A 145 21.13 -11.23 -12.03
N LEU A 146 20.10 -10.72 -11.35
CA LEU A 146 20.11 -9.37 -10.76
C LEU A 146 21.21 -9.19 -9.72
N ALA A 147 21.39 -10.18 -8.83
CA ALA A 147 22.45 -10.20 -7.84
C ALA A 147 23.84 -10.15 -8.50
N ALA A 148 24.08 -11.01 -9.49
CA ALA A 148 25.33 -11.04 -10.27
C ALA A 148 25.60 -9.74 -11.04
N ALA A 149 24.55 -9.04 -11.48
CA ALA A 149 24.67 -7.71 -12.07
C ALA A 149 25.12 -6.64 -11.04
N GLY A 150 24.92 -6.90 -9.75
CA GLY A 150 25.28 -6.01 -8.65
C GLY A 150 24.08 -5.29 -8.05
N ALA A 151 22.90 -5.91 -8.04
CA ALA A 151 21.77 -5.41 -7.27
C ALA A 151 22.18 -5.24 -5.80
N SER A 152 21.87 -4.09 -5.20
CA SER A 152 22.22 -3.80 -3.79
C SER A 152 21.34 -4.55 -2.81
N PHE A 153 20.05 -4.67 -3.12
CA PHE A 153 19.07 -5.50 -2.42
C PHE A 153 17.89 -5.77 -3.38
N ILE A 154 17.07 -6.78 -3.07
CA ILE A 154 15.96 -7.19 -3.94
C ILE A 154 14.66 -7.31 -3.14
N ALA A 155 13.62 -6.61 -3.57
CA ALA A 155 12.27 -6.77 -3.03
C ALA A 155 11.46 -7.76 -3.89
N VAL A 156 10.94 -8.82 -3.28
CA VAL A 156 10.20 -9.87 -3.99
C VAL A 156 8.74 -9.83 -3.57
N HIS A 157 7.85 -9.49 -4.52
CA HIS A 157 6.41 -9.61 -4.28
C HIS A 157 5.93 -11.03 -4.63
N GLY A 158 5.41 -11.75 -3.63
CA GLY A 158 5.01 -13.15 -3.74
C GLY A 158 3.80 -13.45 -4.65
N ARG A 159 3.32 -12.47 -5.43
CA ARG A 159 2.26 -12.70 -6.43
C ARG A 159 2.74 -12.41 -7.84
N THR A 160 2.21 -13.17 -8.79
CA THR A 160 2.43 -13.00 -10.22
C THR A 160 1.80 -11.72 -10.75
N VAL A 161 2.09 -11.42 -12.01
CA VAL A 161 1.48 -10.30 -12.76
C VAL A 161 -0.03 -10.47 -12.87
N ASP A 162 -0.52 -11.68 -13.15
CA ASP A 162 -1.94 -11.99 -13.37
C ASP A 162 -2.78 -11.93 -12.08
N GLN A 163 -2.17 -12.32 -10.97
CA GLN A 163 -2.77 -12.20 -9.65
C GLN A 163 -3.03 -10.72 -9.30
N LYS A 164 -2.16 -9.80 -9.74
CA LYS A 164 -2.17 -8.39 -9.31
C LYS A 164 -2.13 -8.28 -7.78
N ALA A 165 -3.24 -7.86 -7.15
CA ALA A 165 -3.43 -7.79 -5.70
C ALA A 165 -4.32 -8.93 -5.13
N ARG A 166 -4.78 -9.85 -5.99
CA ARG A 166 -5.73 -10.93 -5.63
C ARG A 166 -5.00 -12.19 -5.17
N GLY A 167 -5.63 -12.89 -4.26
CA GLY A 167 -5.14 -14.16 -3.73
C GLY A 167 -3.97 -14.01 -2.75
N PRO A 168 -3.53 -15.12 -2.15
CA PRO A 168 -2.37 -15.13 -1.27
C PRO A 168 -1.09 -14.84 -2.05
N ALA A 169 -0.17 -14.14 -1.39
CA ALA A 169 1.21 -14.03 -1.80
C ALA A 169 1.94 -15.28 -1.31
N ASP A 170 2.70 -15.87 -2.21
CA ASP A 170 3.55 -17.00 -1.95
C ASP A 170 4.82 -16.51 -1.22
N TRP A 171 4.98 -16.91 0.04
CA TRP A 171 6.17 -16.61 0.83
C TRP A 171 7.27 -17.66 0.63
N ASP A 172 6.94 -18.84 0.09
CA ASP A 172 7.92 -19.90 -0.21
C ASP A 172 8.90 -19.43 -1.28
N VAL A 173 8.39 -18.83 -2.36
CA VAL A 173 9.28 -18.27 -3.40
C VAL A 173 10.22 -17.17 -2.85
N VAL A 174 9.78 -16.41 -1.84
CA VAL A 174 10.63 -15.39 -1.22
C VAL A 174 11.71 -16.04 -0.36
N ARG A 175 11.34 -17.06 0.42
CA ARG A 175 12.27 -17.88 1.20
C ARG A 175 13.31 -18.57 0.32
N GLU A 176 12.90 -19.12 -0.82
CA GLU A 176 13.80 -19.73 -1.80
C GLU A 176 14.82 -18.72 -2.33
N VAL A 177 14.39 -17.49 -2.63
CA VAL A 177 15.30 -16.40 -3.05
C VAL A 177 16.27 -16.02 -1.92
N VAL A 178 15.80 -15.92 -0.67
CA VAL A 178 16.66 -15.66 0.51
C VAL A 178 17.73 -16.74 0.64
N LEU A 179 17.35 -18.02 0.58
CA LEU A 179 18.28 -19.15 0.72
C LEU A 179 19.28 -19.21 -0.44
N ALA A 180 18.86 -18.81 -1.64
CA ALA A 180 19.72 -18.82 -2.82
C ALA A 180 20.71 -17.66 -2.88
N LEU A 181 20.48 -16.57 -2.13
CA LEU A 181 21.25 -15.32 -2.16
C LEU A 181 21.54 -14.79 -0.74
N PRO A 182 22.26 -15.54 0.11
CA PRO A 182 22.57 -15.10 1.48
C PRO A 182 23.37 -13.79 1.54
N GLU A 183 24.07 -13.44 0.47
CA GLU A 183 24.88 -12.23 0.34
C GLU A 183 24.09 -10.98 -0.13
N VAL A 184 22.79 -11.12 -0.39
CA VAL A 184 21.92 -10.02 -0.85
C VAL A 184 20.76 -9.84 0.13
N PRO A 185 20.55 -8.65 0.71
CA PRO A 185 19.35 -8.39 1.50
C PRO A 185 18.09 -8.55 0.65
N ILE A 186 17.19 -9.42 1.09
CA ILE A 186 15.89 -9.64 0.44
C ILE A 186 14.77 -9.00 1.26
N ILE A 187 13.86 -8.29 0.60
CA ILE A 187 12.66 -7.72 1.21
C ILE A 187 11.44 -8.54 0.79
N LEU A 188 10.75 -9.12 1.76
CA LEU A 188 9.47 -9.79 1.55
C LEU A 188 8.37 -8.76 1.26
N ASN A 189 7.61 -8.92 0.18
CA ASN A 189 6.43 -8.11 -0.11
C ASN A 189 5.20 -8.96 -0.47
N GLY A 190 4.03 -8.51 -0.01
CA GLY A 190 2.74 -9.16 -0.26
C GLY A 190 2.22 -9.91 0.97
N ASN A 191 0.92 -9.75 1.25
CA ASN A 191 0.22 -10.33 2.41
C ASN A 191 0.77 -9.93 3.79
N VAL A 192 1.48 -8.80 3.93
CA VAL A 192 1.86 -8.20 5.23
C VAL A 192 0.79 -7.19 5.63
N ARG A 193 -0.23 -7.62 6.39
CA ARG A 193 -1.41 -6.80 6.72
C ARG A 193 -1.49 -6.37 8.18
N SER A 194 -0.63 -6.93 9.02
CA SER A 194 -0.52 -6.58 10.43
C SER A 194 0.95 -6.66 10.88
N ARG A 195 1.20 -6.23 12.12
CA ARG A 195 2.50 -6.40 12.78
C ARG A 195 2.83 -7.88 12.97
N GLU A 196 1.83 -8.70 13.25
CA GLU A 196 1.96 -10.15 13.42
C GLU A 196 2.36 -10.81 12.10
N ASP A 197 1.73 -10.42 10.98
CA ASP A 197 2.10 -10.88 9.64
C ASP A 197 3.54 -10.48 9.32
N ALA A 198 3.96 -9.27 9.69
CA ALA A 198 5.31 -8.76 9.49
C ALA A 198 6.34 -9.63 10.22
N ILE A 199 6.10 -9.92 11.51
CA ILE A 199 6.97 -10.77 12.33
C ILE A 199 6.98 -12.21 11.81
N ALA A 200 5.81 -12.76 11.47
CA ALA A 200 5.68 -14.11 10.93
C ALA A 200 6.42 -14.24 9.59
N GLY A 201 6.28 -13.26 8.70
CA GLY A 201 6.94 -13.22 7.40
C GLY A 201 8.47 -13.17 7.52
N LEU A 202 9.00 -12.32 8.41
CA LEU A 202 10.44 -12.26 8.70
C LEU A 202 10.96 -13.62 9.21
N ARG A 203 10.28 -14.20 10.21
CA ARG A 203 10.67 -15.50 10.78
C ARG A 203 10.59 -16.64 9.76
N TYR A 204 9.54 -16.66 8.94
CA TYR A 204 9.30 -17.73 7.99
C TYR A 204 10.28 -17.70 6.82
N THR A 205 10.50 -16.52 6.25
CA THR A 205 11.31 -16.37 5.02
C THR A 205 12.79 -16.17 5.29
N GLY A 206 13.16 -15.67 6.47
CA GLY A 206 14.52 -15.19 6.74
C GLY A 206 14.87 -13.88 6.01
N ALA A 207 13.89 -13.20 5.40
CA ALA A 207 14.10 -11.94 4.71
C ALA A 207 14.70 -10.88 5.64
N ALA A 208 15.52 -9.99 5.07
CA ALA A 208 16.15 -8.89 5.80
C ALA A 208 15.12 -7.89 6.34
N ALA A 209 14.04 -7.68 5.57
CA ALA A 209 12.92 -6.78 5.86
C ALA A 209 11.61 -7.29 5.27
N VAL A 210 10.50 -6.68 5.71
CA VAL A 210 9.17 -6.82 5.11
C VAL A 210 8.65 -5.48 4.63
N MET A 211 7.90 -5.52 3.54
CA MET A 211 7.32 -4.36 2.88
C MET A 211 5.80 -4.50 2.80
N SER A 212 5.09 -3.46 3.27
CA SER A 212 3.63 -3.35 3.13
C SER A 212 3.25 -2.15 2.26
N ALA A 213 2.08 -2.24 1.62
CA ALA A 213 1.56 -1.26 0.67
C ALA A 213 0.18 -0.79 1.13
N GLU A 214 -0.90 -1.25 0.50
CA GLU A 214 -2.27 -0.82 0.81
C GLU A 214 -2.67 -0.96 2.29
N PRO A 215 -2.23 -1.99 3.05
CA PRO A 215 -2.51 -2.06 4.48
C PRO A 215 -1.97 -0.87 5.30
N LEU A 216 -0.84 -0.25 4.89
CA LEU A 216 -0.34 0.97 5.54
C LEU A 216 -1.21 2.19 5.25
N LEU A 217 -1.91 2.23 4.11
CA LEU A 217 -2.85 3.33 3.81
C LEU A 217 -4.06 3.28 4.76
N ALA A 218 -4.54 2.08 5.08
CA ALA A 218 -5.63 1.89 6.03
C ALA A 218 -5.18 2.09 7.48
N MET A 219 -3.98 1.61 7.82
CA MET A 219 -3.42 1.69 9.17
C MET A 219 -1.98 2.18 9.12
N PRO A 220 -1.74 3.51 9.15
CA PRO A 220 -0.39 4.07 9.11
C PRO A 220 0.53 3.57 10.24
N SER A 221 -0.06 3.10 11.34
CA SER A 221 0.63 2.52 12.49
C SER A 221 0.83 1.00 12.45
N LEU A 222 0.59 0.34 11.31
CA LEU A 222 0.61 -1.12 11.15
C LEU A 222 1.79 -1.82 11.84
N PHE A 223 3.00 -1.26 11.78
CA PHE A 223 4.20 -1.87 12.38
C PHE A 223 4.44 -1.50 13.86
N ARG A 224 3.81 -0.44 14.35
CA ARG A 224 3.88 -0.01 15.76
C ARG A 224 2.78 -0.62 16.61
N GLY A 225 1.58 -0.79 16.05
CA GLY A 225 0.40 -1.30 16.74
C GLY A 225 -0.86 -0.45 16.48
N PRO A 226 -1.99 -0.78 17.11
CA PRO A 226 -3.26 -0.10 16.86
C PRO A 226 -3.19 1.39 17.22
N GLU A 227 -3.81 2.21 16.38
CA GLU A 227 -4.01 3.65 16.55
C GLU A 227 -5.46 3.97 16.18
N LEU A 228 -6.04 5.00 16.79
CA LEU A 228 -7.37 5.48 16.36
C LEU A 228 -7.26 6.11 14.96
N ALA A 229 -8.10 5.67 14.03
CA ALA A 229 -8.09 6.15 12.65
C ALA A 229 -8.25 7.68 12.56
N ARG A 230 -9.09 8.28 13.42
CA ARG A 230 -9.22 9.74 13.53
C ARG A 230 -7.92 10.48 13.88
N ASP A 231 -7.06 9.87 14.69
CA ASP A 231 -5.80 10.49 15.13
C ASP A 231 -4.76 10.40 14.01
N ALA A 232 -4.70 9.25 13.32
CA ALA A 232 -3.92 9.07 12.11
C ALA A 232 -4.35 10.05 11.00
N ALA A 233 -5.67 10.18 10.77
CA ALA A 233 -6.23 11.09 9.77
C ALA A 233 -5.90 12.55 10.10
N ARG A 234 -6.05 12.97 11.37
CA ARG A 234 -5.68 14.32 11.80
C ARG A 234 -4.20 14.59 11.58
N ALA A 235 -3.32 13.67 11.98
CA ALA A 235 -1.89 13.81 11.77
C ALA A 235 -1.54 13.90 10.27
N TYR A 236 -2.18 13.08 9.43
CA TYR A 236 -1.99 13.15 7.99
C TYR A 236 -2.45 14.50 7.41
N LEU A 237 -3.63 15.01 7.80
CA LEU A 237 -4.11 16.32 7.34
C LEU A 237 -3.15 17.45 7.69
N THR A 238 -2.57 17.42 8.89
CA THR A 238 -1.56 18.40 9.30
C THR A 238 -0.32 18.34 8.41
N LEU A 239 0.20 17.14 8.14
CA LEU A 239 1.35 16.96 7.26
C LEU A 239 1.03 17.33 5.80
N ALA A 240 -0.14 16.93 5.31
CA ALA A 240 -0.60 17.22 3.96
C ALA A 240 -0.69 18.74 3.71
N ALA A 241 -1.21 19.48 4.68
CA ALA A 241 -1.27 20.94 4.64
C ALA A 241 0.13 21.59 4.70
N ALA A 242 1.04 21.04 5.51
CA ALA A 242 2.41 21.56 5.61
C ALA A 242 3.24 21.38 4.33
N HIS A 243 2.88 20.39 3.49
CA HIS A 243 3.63 20.01 2.29
C HIS A 243 2.91 20.34 0.97
N ASP A 244 1.86 21.15 1.00
CA ASP A 244 1.03 21.50 -0.16
C ASP A 244 0.58 20.27 -0.97
N THR A 245 0.18 19.22 -0.26
CA THR A 245 -0.15 17.93 -0.88
C THR A 245 -1.38 18.07 -1.80
N PRO A 246 -1.35 17.53 -3.04
CA PRO A 246 -2.48 17.61 -3.95
C PRO A 246 -3.77 17.05 -3.33
N LEU A 247 -4.86 17.84 -3.38
CA LEU A 247 -6.17 17.45 -2.84
C LEU A 247 -6.66 16.05 -3.28
N PRO A 248 -6.46 15.59 -4.54
CA PRO A 248 -6.83 14.23 -4.91
C PRO A 248 -6.16 13.17 -4.03
N TRP A 249 -4.87 13.32 -3.74
CA TRP A 249 -4.13 12.38 -2.89
C TRP A 249 -4.64 12.45 -1.45
N VAL A 250 -4.86 13.68 -0.94
CA VAL A 250 -5.41 13.87 0.41
C VAL A 250 -6.75 13.14 0.57
N ARG A 251 -7.64 13.27 -0.42
CA ARG A 251 -8.94 12.58 -0.41
C ARG A 251 -8.79 11.06 -0.38
N GLU A 252 -7.88 10.52 -1.18
CA GLU A 252 -7.64 9.07 -1.22
C GLU A 252 -7.07 8.53 0.10
N HIS A 253 -6.13 9.25 0.71
CA HIS A 253 -5.55 8.89 2.00
C HIS A 253 -6.58 8.92 3.13
N ILE A 254 -7.35 9.99 3.23
CA ILE A 254 -8.39 10.09 4.28
C ILE A 254 -9.48 9.03 4.09
N SER A 255 -9.85 8.78 2.84
CA SER A 255 -10.77 7.69 2.48
C SER A 255 -10.25 6.33 2.93
N ALA A 256 -8.96 6.05 2.73
CA ALA A 256 -8.34 4.80 3.16
C ALA A 256 -8.26 4.67 4.70
N ILE A 257 -7.77 5.72 5.38
CA ILE A 257 -7.59 5.73 6.84
C ILE A 257 -8.93 5.59 7.57
N LEU A 258 -9.95 6.34 7.13
CA LEU A 258 -11.25 6.37 7.80
C LEU A 258 -12.25 5.35 7.23
N HIS A 259 -11.81 4.41 6.38
CA HIS A 259 -12.72 3.52 5.66
C HIS A 259 -13.66 2.76 6.61
N GLU A 260 -13.14 2.15 7.67
CA GLU A 260 -13.95 1.38 8.63
C GLU A 260 -14.89 2.29 9.44
N ASP A 261 -14.38 3.42 9.93
CA ASP A 261 -15.16 4.41 10.68
C ASP A 261 -16.33 4.97 9.84
N VAL A 262 -16.10 5.29 8.57
CA VAL A 262 -17.13 5.83 7.66
C VAL A 262 -18.17 4.77 7.28
N VAL A 263 -17.78 3.49 7.20
CA VAL A 263 -18.70 2.38 6.90
C VAL A 263 -19.61 2.06 8.08
N ASP A 264 -19.16 2.27 9.33
CA ASP A 264 -19.97 2.07 10.54
C ASP A 264 -20.97 3.20 10.82
N PHE A 265 -20.76 4.41 10.27
CA PHE A 265 -21.68 5.56 10.38
C PHE A 265 -22.90 5.51 9.41
N ARG A 266 -23.44 4.32 9.12
CA ARG A 266 -24.70 4.17 8.36
C ARG A 266 -25.93 4.26 9.26
N ASP A 267 -26.13 5.44 9.84
CA ASP A 267 -27.42 5.94 10.35
C ASP A 267 -27.59 7.45 10.08
N VAL A 268 -26.89 7.96 9.06
CA VAL A 268 -27.15 9.29 8.49
C VAL A 268 -27.38 9.09 7.00
N ASP A 269 -28.58 9.46 6.54
CA ASP A 269 -29.14 9.30 5.20
C ASP A 269 -28.16 8.89 4.08
N GLY A 270 -28.32 7.64 3.65
CA GLY A 270 -27.46 6.96 2.68
C GLY A 270 -27.48 7.60 1.28
N ALA A 271 -26.57 8.53 1.05
CA ALA A 271 -26.13 8.96 -0.27
C ALA A 271 -24.63 8.67 -0.46
N ASP A 272 -24.34 7.60 -1.21
CA ASP A 272 -23.25 7.51 -2.20
C ASP A 272 -21.88 8.12 -1.89
N PHE A 273 -21.23 7.72 -0.80
CA PHE A 273 -19.79 8.03 -0.61
C PHE A 273 -18.84 6.84 -0.82
N PHE A 274 -19.35 5.61 -0.84
CA PHE A 274 -18.55 4.40 -1.05
C PHE A 274 -19.29 3.34 -1.87
N CYS A 275 -19.62 3.70 -3.10
CA CYS A 275 -19.65 2.79 -4.23
C CYS A 275 -19.15 3.59 -5.42
N TYR A 276 -18.28 3.03 -6.26
CA TYR A 276 -18.23 3.45 -7.66
C TYR A 276 -19.67 3.65 -8.14
N PRO A 277 -19.99 4.74 -8.85
CA PRO A 277 -21.35 5.27 -8.94
C PRO A 277 -22.37 4.17 -9.21
N PRO A 278 -23.46 4.07 -8.41
CA PRO A 278 -24.50 3.11 -8.69
C PRO A 278 -25.08 3.43 -10.06
N VAL A 279 -25.10 2.42 -10.94
CA VAL A 279 -25.71 2.52 -12.26
C VAL A 279 -27.15 3.01 -12.09
N ARG A 280 -27.42 4.19 -12.63
CA ARG A 280 -28.72 4.83 -12.79
C ARG A 280 -29.77 3.78 -13.17
N ARG A 281 -30.76 3.55 -12.31
CA ARG A 281 -31.81 2.50 -12.46
C ARG A 281 -32.66 2.67 -13.73
N ASP A 282 -32.71 3.87 -14.27
CA ASP A 282 -33.28 4.26 -15.56
C ASP A 282 -32.47 3.79 -16.77
N LEU A 283 -31.22 3.35 -16.56
CA LEU A 283 -30.32 2.80 -17.57
C LEU A 283 -30.19 1.27 -17.51
N LEU A 284 -30.85 0.61 -16.56
CA LEU A 284 -30.89 -0.84 -16.47
C LEU A 284 -31.92 -1.40 -17.44
N SER A 285 -31.55 -2.46 -18.16
CA SER A 285 -32.50 -3.23 -18.94
C SER A 285 -33.61 -3.79 -18.02
N THR A 286 -34.79 -4.03 -18.56
CA THR A 286 -35.90 -4.70 -17.84
C THR A 286 -35.45 -6.03 -17.22
N GLU A 287 -34.56 -6.75 -17.89
CA GLU A 287 -33.99 -8.02 -17.43
C GLU A 287 -33.10 -7.86 -16.18
N ASP A 288 -32.34 -6.76 -16.08
CA ASP A 288 -31.48 -6.48 -14.92
C ASP A 288 -32.28 -6.00 -13.71
N ARG A 289 -33.43 -5.35 -13.94
CA ARG A 289 -34.39 -4.97 -12.89
C ARG A 289 -35.03 -6.20 -12.25
N GLU A 290 -35.46 -7.17 -13.05
CA GLU A 290 -36.04 -8.42 -12.55
C GLU A 290 -35.01 -9.26 -11.77
N LYS A 291 -33.76 -9.34 -12.25
CA LYS A 291 -32.67 -10.01 -11.53
C LYS A 291 -32.39 -9.36 -10.17
N ALA A 292 -32.49 -8.04 -10.06
CA ALA A 292 -32.31 -7.32 -8.82
C ALA A 292 -33.46 -7.55 -7.82
N GLU A 293 -34.71 -7.62 -8.30
CA GLU A 293 -35.88 -7.95 -7.46
C GLU A 293 -35.83 -9.40 -6.96
N LYS A 294 -35.44 -10.34 -7.81
CA LYS A 294 -35.30 -11.76 -7.44
C LYS A 294 -34.26 -11.94 -6.31
N ARG A 295 -33.12 -11.25 -6.40
CA ARG A 295 -32.08 -11.23 -5.35
C ARG A 295 -32.57 -10.58 -4.05
N ARG A 296 -33.42 -9.55 -4.15
CA ARG A 296 -34.03 -8.88 -2.98
C ARG A 296 -35.02 -9.81 -2.27
N ALA A 297 -35.81 -10.55 -3.01
CA ALA A 297 -36.75 -11.55 -2.46
C ALA A 297 -36.00 -12.71 -1.78
N GLU A 298 -34.90 -13.19 -2.37
CA GLU A 298 -34.03 -14.20 -1.75
C GLU A 298 -33.38 -13.70 -0.46
N ARG A 299 -32.94 -12.44 -0.43
CA ARG A 299 -32.40 -11.79 0.77
C ARG A 299 -33.43 -11.63 1.89
N HIS A 300 -34.70 -11.40 1.54
CA HIS A 300 -35.80 -11.37 2.50
C HIS A 300 -36.13 -12.76 3.04
N LYS A 301 -36.12 -13.80 2.20
CA LYS A 301 -36.25 -15.20 2.63
C LYS A 301 -35.13 -15.60 3.59
N PHE A 302 -33.89 -15.21 3.28
CA PHE A 302 -32.73 -15.50 4.14
C PHE A 302 -32.78 -14.75 5.48
N LYS A 303 -33.22 -13.48 5.50
CA LYS A 303 -33.45 -12.73 6.75
C LYS A 303 -34.56 -13.34 7.60
N ALA A 304 -35.65 -13.80 7.00
CA ALA A 304 -36.73 -14.49 7.71
C ALA A 304 -36.26 -15.84 8.30
N MET A 305 -35.38 -16.55 7.59
CA MET A 305 -34.76 -17.79 8.06
C MET A 305 -33.84 -17.58 9.28
N ILE A 306 -33.08 -16.48 9.30
CA ILE A 306 -32.24 -16.11 10.46
C ILE A 306 -33.09 -15.64 11.66
N ALA A 307 -34.20 -14.93 11.43
CA ALA A 307 -35.09 -14.49 12.50
C ALA A 307 -35.76 -15.66 13.27
N GLY A 308 -35.87 -16.84 12.67
CA GLY A 308 -36.36 -18.06 13.33
C GLY A 308 -35.33 -18.77 14.22
N LEU A 309 -34.05 -18.46 14.07
CA LEU A 309 -32.96 -19.01 14.87
C LEU A 309 -32.75 -18.11 16.09
N ARG A 310 -33.41 -18.42 17.22
CA ARG A 310 -33.30 -17.69 18.50
C ARG A 310 -31.88 -17.80 19.08
N ILE A 311 -30.93 -17.02 18.56
CA ILE A 311 -29.59 -16.89 19.11
C ILE A 311 -29.58 -15.72 20.11
N PRO A 312 -29.33 -15.95 21.42
CA PRO A 312 -29.38 -14.89 22.42
C PRO A 312 -28.13 -13.99 22.34
N VAL A 313 -28.35 -12.67 22.35
CA VAL A 313 -27.30 -11.64 22.41
C VAL A 313 -27.22 -11.08 23.83
N PRO A 314 -26.02 -10.92 24.45
CA PRO A 314 -25.89 -10.42 25.83
C PRO A 314 -26.30 -8.94 25.93
N ARG A 315 -27.07 -8.58 26.96
CA ARG A 315 -27.42 -7.19 27.28
C ARG A 315 -26.42 -6.63 28.30
N HIS A 316 -25.79 -5.50 27.99
CA HIS A 316 -25.15 -4.62 28.99
C HIS A 316 -26.09 -3.44 29.30
N GLY A 317 -26.32 -3.20 30.59
CA GLY A 317 -27.34 -2.30 31.12
C GLY A 317 -27.01 -0.82 31.01
N ARG A 318 -28.05 0.00 30.84
CA ARG A 318 -28.02 1.45 31.08
C ARG A 318 -28.92 1.82 32.27
N SER A 319 -28.31 2.53 33.20
CA SER A 319 -28.80 3.48 34.21
C SER A 319 -30.31 3.80 34.25
N GLY A 320 -30.91 3.62 35.42
CA GLY A 320 -32.27 4.09 35.77
C GLY A 320 -32.38 5.62 35.88
N GLY A 321 -33.51 6.14 35.40
CA GLY A 321 -33.86 7.56 35.40
C GLY A 321 -34.68 8.02 36.62
N CYS A 322 -34.66 9.34 36.84
CA CYS A 322 -35.32 10.08 37.92
C CYS A 322 -36.86 9.98 37.88
N PRO A 323 -37.56 9.71 39.01
CA PRO A 323 -38.99 9.39 39.05
C PRO A 323 -39.94 10.61 39.20
N ARG A 324 -39.66 11.77 38.58
CA ARG A 324 -40.45 13.00 38.78
C ARG A 324 -41.23 13.56 37.59
N CYS A 325 -41.38 12.83 36.49
CA CYS A 325 -42.06 13.33 35.28
C CYS A 325 -43.39 12.65 34.95
N ALA A 326 -44.09 12.06 35.93
CA ALA A 326 -45.40 11.43 35.72
C ALA A 326 -46.53 12.27 36.34
N ASN A 327 -46.83 13.45 35.80
CA ASN A 327 -48.14 14.08 35.99
C ASN A 327 -48.46 15.05 34.82
N PRO A 328 -49.57 14.88 34.06
CA PRO A 328 -49.82 15.65 32.84
C PRO A 328 -50.45 17.04 33.04
N SER A 329 -50.61 17.52 34.28
CA SER A 329 -51.29 18.80 34.56
C SER A 329 -50.33 19.87 35.11
N LYS A 330 -49.41 20.36 34.28
CA LYS A 330 -48.79 21.70 34.44
C LYS A 330 -48.02 22.08 33.17
N LYS A 331 -48.42 23.23 32.60
CA LYS A 331 -47.78 23.88 31.45
C LYS A 331 -46.35 24.30 31.81
N THR A 332 -45.51 24.36 30.78
CA THR A 332 -44.13 24.91 30.70
C THR A 332 -43.02 24.13 31.39
N CYS A 333 -42.14 23.50 30.61
CA CYS A 333 -40.76 23.25 30.98
C CYS A 333 -39.86 24.02 29.99
N PRO A 334 -39.02 24.96 30.45
CA PRO A 334 -38.22 25.80 29.57
C PRO A 334 -37.05 24.98 29.01
N LYS A 335 -36.86 25.06 27.69
CA LYS A 335 -35.69 24.50 27.01
C LYS A 335 -34.42 25.17 27.55
N ARG A 336 -33.42 24.35 27.87
CA ARG A 336 -32.01 24.69 27.64
C ARG A 336 -31.38 23.56 26.86
#